data_AF-A0A739BDL7-F1
#
_entry.id   AF-A0A739BDL7-F1
#
_cell.length_a   1.000
_cell.length_b   1.000
_cell.length_c   1.000
_cell.angle_alpha   90.00
_cell.angle_beta   90.00
_cell.angle_gamma   90.00
#
_symmetry.space_group_name_H-M   'P 1'
#
loop_
_entity.id
_entity.type
_entity.pdbx_description
1 polymer ?
#
loop_
_entity_poly.entity_id
_entity_poly.type
_entity_poly.pdbx_seq_one_letter_code
_entity_poly.pdbx_strand_id
1 'polypeptide(L)' 'MNQAIEQIIHSSLNKNEPGAGVGSSVTANDIIEGVRPYYQAASGAEKLSIVERLNKLKVEPGVPIPSNIEQLLSN' A
#
# COMPACT_ATOMS: atom_id res chain seq x y z
N MET A 1 -4.78 -11.99 -7.92
CA MET A 1 -4.45 -10.79 -7.13
C MET A 1 -5.07 -10.93 -5.76
N ASN A 2 -4.29 -10.74 -4.69
CA ASN A 2 -4.72 -11.10 -3.34
C ASN A 2 -5.78 -10.12 -2.84
N GLN A 3 -7.04 -10.58 -2.70
CA GLN A 3 -8.17 -9.78 -2.22
C GLN A 3 -7.89 -9.10 -0.87
N ALA A 4 -7.03 -9.71 -0.04
CA ALA A 4 -6.62 -9.15 1.24
C ALA A 4 -5.87 -7.82 1.08
N ILE A 5 -5.03 -7.69 0.04
CA ILE A 5 -4.23 -6.48 -0.20
C ILE A 5 -5.13 -5.31 -0.61
N GLU A 6 -6.11 -5.55 -1.48
CA GLU A 6 -7.09 -4.53 -1.85
C GLU A 6 -7.92 -4.08 -0.64
N GLN A 7 -8.32 -5.02 0.23
CA GLN A 7 -9.03 -4.67 1.45
C GLN A 7 -8.18 -3.83 2.41
N ILE A 8 -6.89 -4.13 2.55
CA ILE A 8 -5.97 -3.32 3.36
C ILE A 8 -5.86 -1.91 2.81
N ILE A 9 -5.64 -1.77 1.50
CA ILE A 9 -5.56 -0.46 0.84
C ILE A 9 -6.84 0.34 1.08
N HIS A 10 -8.00 -0.24 0.79
CA HIS A 10 -9.29 0.45 0.94
C HIS A 10 -9.59 0.78 2.40
N SER A 11 -9.28 -0.12 3.34
CA SER A 11 -9.50 0.10 4.76
C SER A 11 -8.62 1.24 5.28
N SER A 12 -7.34 1.29 4.88
CA SER A 12 -6.43 2.37 5.23
C SER A 12 -6.85 3.72 4.66
N LEU A 13 -7.34 3.75 3.41
CA LEU A 13 -7.89 4.97 2.80
C LEU A 13 -9.13 5.45 3.56
N ASN A 14 -10.11 4.58 3.75
CA ASN A 14 -11.37 4.90 4.41
C ASN A 14 -11.18 5.32 5.88
N LYS A 15 -10.27 4.65 6.61
CA LYS A 15 -9.93 4.98 8.00
C LYS A 15 -9.36 6.39 8.13
N ASN A 16 -8.51 6.80 7.19
CA ASN A 16 -7.78 8.06 7.28
C ASN A 16 -8.47 9.22 6.55
N GLU A 17 -9.43 8.94 5.66
CA GLU A 17 -10.23 9.93 4.94
C GLU A 17 -10.84 11.03 5.82
N PRO A 18 -11.53 10.75 6.95
CA PRO A 18 -12.14 11.78 7.79
C PRO A 18 -11.14 12.53 8.69
N GLY A 19 -9.89 12.07 8.78
CA GLY A 19 -8.89 12.58 9.72
C GLY A 19 -7.68 13.17 9.02
N ALA A 20 -6.64 12.36 8.85
CA ALA A 20 -5.38 12.78 8.24
C ALA A 20 -5.53 13.10 6.73
N GLY A 21 -6.59 12.57 6.09
CA GLY A 21 -6.83 12.65 4.66
C GLY A 21 -6.16 11.51 3.89
N VAL A 22 -6.80 11.09 2.80
CA VAL A 22 -6.31 10.00 1.95
C VAL A 22 -4.88 10.24 1.48
N GLY A 23 -4.50 11.49 1.19
CA GLY A 23 -3.18 11.94 0.72
C GLY A 23 -2.12 12.13 1.80
N SER A 24 -2.37 11.73 3.04
CA SER A 24 -1.42 11.90 4.14
C SER A 24 -0.36 10.79 4.21
N SER A 25 0.83 11.14 4.72
CA SER A 25 1.86 10.16 5.07
C SER A 25 1.38 9.11 6.09
N VAL A 26 0.35 9.42 6.89
CA VAL A 26 -0.28 8.47 7.81
C VAL A 26 -0.98 7.35 7.03
N THR A 27 -1.78 7.72 6.03
CA THR A 27 -2.43 6.75 5.13
C THR A 27 -1.41 5.91 4.38
N ALA A 28 -0.31 6.52 3.92
CA ALA A 28 0.79 5.83 3.26
C ALA A 28 1.39 4.74 4.17
N ASN A 29 1.69 5.09 5.41
CA ASN A 29 2.28 4.18 6.38
C ASN A 29 1.31 3.05 6.74
N ASP A 30 0.03 3.34 7.00
CA ASP A 30 -0.99 2.32 7.27
C ASP A 30 -1.10 1.29 6.12
N ILE A 31 -1.01 1.75 4.86
CA ILE A 31 -0.99 0.84 3.69
C ILE A 31 0.28 -0.01 3.68
N ILE A 32 1.45 0.59 3.89
CA ILE A 32 2.74 -0.11 3.87
C ILE A 32 2.79 -1.15 4.98
N GLU A 33 2.41 -0.79 6.20
CA GLU A 33 2.43 -1.69 7.35
C GLU A 33 1.45 -2.86 7.18
N GLY A 34 0.26 -2.62 6.63
CA GLY A 34 -0.70 -3.67 6.37
C GLY A 34 -0.27 -4.62 5.25
N VAL A 35 0.37 -4.10 4.18
CA VAL A 35 0.81 -4.91 3.03
C VAL A 35 2.15 -5.60 3.26
N ARG A 36 3.02 -5.07 4.13
CA ARG A 36 4.35 -5.64 4.45
C ARG A 36 4.33 -7.15 4.74
N PRO A 37 3.49 -7.71 5.63
CA PRO A 37 3.51 -9.15 5.91
C PRO A 37 3.20 -10.00 4.68
N TYR A 38 2.30 -9.53 3.81
CA TYR A 38 1.99 -10.20 2.55
C TYR A 38 3.15 -10.13 1.58
N TYR A 39 3.84 -8.99 1.51
CA TYR A 39 5.04 -8.84 0.70
C TYR A 39 6.18 -9.74 1.20
N GLN A 40 6.41 -9.83 2.50
CA GLN A 40 7.46 -10.66 3.09
C GLN A 40 7.21 -12.16 2.90
N ALA A 41 5.95 -12.60 2.99
CA ALA A 41 5.54 -13.99 2.76
C ALA A 41 5.39 -14.37 1.28
N ALA A 42 5.31 -13.39 0.37
CA ALA A 42 5.08 -13.60 -1.05
C ALA A 42 6.29 -14.17 -1.79
N SER A 43 6.01 -15.00 -2.80
CA SER A 43 7.01 -15.45 -3.78
C SER A 43 7.41 -14.33 -4.74
N GLY A 44 8.49 -14.48 -5.51
CA GLY A 44 9.01 -13.42 -6.40
C GLY A 44 7.96 -12.80 -7.35
N ALA A 45 7.13 -13.63 -7.99
CA ALA A 45 6.05 -13.15 -8.86
C ALA A 45 4.92 -12.43 -8.10
N GLU A 46 4.64 -12.85 -6.87
CA GLU A 46 3.66 -12.19 -6.02
C GLU A 46 4.18 -10.85 -5.50
N LYS A 47 5.45 -10.77 -5.08
CA LYS A 47 6.11 -9.52 -4.70
C LYS A 47 6.02 -8.48 -5.81
N LEU A 48 6.29 -8.88 -7.06
CA LEU A 48 6.14 -8.02 -8.23
C LEU A 48 4.69 -7.54 -8.40
N SER A 49 3.72 -8.44 -8.26
CA SER A 49 2.29 -8.09 -8.37
C SER A 49 1.85 -7.08 -7.29
N ILE A 50 2.36 -7.22 -6.07
CA ILE A 50 2.09 -6.30 -4.96
C ILE A 50 2.68 -4.92 -5.25
N VAL A 51 3.94 -4.88 -5.66
CA VAL A 51 4.64 -3.63 -6.01
C VAL A 51 3.96 -2.93 -7.19
N GLU A 52 3.56 -3.67 -8.22
CA GLU A 52 2.86 -3.11 -9.37
C GLU A 52 1.53 -2.47 -8.96
N ARG A 53 0.77 -3.11 -8.06
CA ARG A 53 -0.47 -2.52 -7.56
C ARG A 53 -0.22 -1.26 -6.75
N LEU A 54 0.76 -1.27 -5.85
CA LEU A 54 1.13 -0.08 -5.09
C LEU A 54 1.63 1.06 -5.98
N ASN A 55 2.34 0.73 -7.08
CA ASN A 55 2.71 1.71 -8.09
C ASN A 55 1.51 2.24 -8.89
N LYS A 56 0.48 1.41 -9.16
CA LYS A 56 -0.78 1.89 -9.75
C LYS A 56 -1.51 2.87 -8.83
N LEU A 57 -1.45 2.68 -7.52
CA LEU A 57 -1.99 3.64 -6.56
C LEU A 57 -1.25 4.98 -6.59
N LYS A 58 0.05 5.03 -6.92
CA LYS A 58 0.80 6.30 -7.04
C LYS A 58 0.23 7.25 -8.09
N VAL A 59 -0.38 6.70 -9.15
CA VAL A 59 -0.97 7.52 -10.23
C VAL A 59 -2.41 7.91 -9.92
N GLU A 60 -3.02 7.37 -8.85
CA GLU A 60 -4.37 7.72 -8.43
C GLU A 60 -4.33 9.05 -7.64
N PRO A 61 -5.12 10.06 -8.02
CA PRO A 61 -5.12 11.36 -7.37
C PRO A 61 -5.56 11.21 -5.90
N GLY A 62 -4.72 11.73 -4.99
CA GLY A 62 -5.00 11.69 -3.56
C GLY A 62 -4.43 10.47 -2.81
N VAL A 63 -3.70 9.56 -3.46
CA VAL A 63 -3.05 8.45 -2.75
C VAL A 63 -1.54 8.72 -2.55
N PRO A 64 -1.03 8.69 -1.31
CA PRO A 64 0.32 9.09 -0.97
C PRO A 64 1.25 7.88 -0.93
N ILE A 65 1.38 7.14 -2.04
CA ILE A 65 2.33 6.04 -2.07
C ILE A 65 3.75 6.57 -2.33
N PRO A 66 4.73 6.34 -1.44
CA PRO A 66 6.08 6.86 -1.60
C PRO A 66 6.84 6.15 -2.73
N SER A 67 7.75 6.88 -3.39
CA SER A 67 8.52 6.37 -4.53
C SER A 67 9.34 5.13 -4.20
N ASN A 68 9.83 5.02 -2.96
CA ASN A 68 10.71 3.96 -2.46
C ASN A 68 9.96 2.78 -1.79
N ILE A 69 8.72 2.50 -2.18
CA ILE A 69 7.89 1.50 -1.49
C ILE A 69 8.51 0.09 -1.42
N GLU A 70 9.26 -0.32 -2.44
CA GLU A 70 9.97 -1.60 -2.44
C GLU A 70 10.97 -1.71 -1.28
N GLN A 71 11.67 -0.62 -0.98
CA GLN A 71 12.61 -0.56 0.14
C GLN A 71 11.89 -0.56 1.49
N LEU A 72 10.70 0.06 1.57
CA LEU A 72 9.90 0.14 2.80
C LEU A 72 9.19 -1.18 3.14
N LEU A 73 8.89 -2.00 2.12
CA LEU A 73 8.34 -3.34 2.27
C LEU A 73 9.41 -4.41 2.54
N SER A 74 10.65 -4.14 2.14
CA SER A 74 11.79 -5.04 2.35
C SER A 74 12.51 -4.82 3.69
N ASN A 75 12.31 -3.66 4.33
CA ASN A 75 12.67 -3.42 5.74
C ASN A 75 11.70 -4.14 6.68
#